data_AF-A0A7S2BB55-F1
#
_entry.id   AF-A0A7S2BB55-F1
#
_cell.length_a   1.000
_cell.length_b   1.000
_cell.length_c   1.000
_cell.angle_alpha   90.00
_cell.angle_beta   90.00
_cell.angle_gamma   90.00
#
_symmetry.space_group_name_H-M   'P 1'
#
loop_
_entity.id
_entity.type
_entity.pdbx_description
1 polymer ?
#
loop_
_entity_poly.entity_id
_entity_poly.type
_entity_poly.pdbx_seq_one_letter_code
_entity_poly.pdbx_strand_id
1 'polypeptide(L)'
;VMFTSRMCGACHSIRGKYPAMKSHLPQDTLLAVVDLDKSDQAICTSALGQIAFVPAFQVFFEGDRVDYFIASHEDALTEKIDQVSLDLQKKEKKRNSHRQVWCFYFFF
;
A
#
# COMPACT_ATOMS: atom_id res chain seq x y z
N VAL A 1 -2.14 3.18 0.41
CA VAL A 1 -3.16 4.15 -0.09
C VAL A 1 -4.37 3.38 -0.55
N MET A 2 -5.56 3.70 -0.06
CA MET A 2 -6.83 3.09 -0.47
C MET A 2 -7.62 4.07 -1.33
N PHE A 3 -8.07 3.62 -2.50
CA PHE A 3 -8.98 4.35 -3.37
C PHE A 3 -10.40 3.84 -3.16
N THR A 4 -11.34 4.78 -2.96
CA THR A 4 -12.72 4.49 -2.57
C THR A 4 -13.70 5.39 -3.34
N SER A 5 -14.96 4.97 -3.44
CA SER A 5 -16.07 5.78 -3.94
C SER A 5 -17.29 5.58 -3.04
N ARG A 6 -18.12 6.60 -2.93
CA ARG A 6 -19.36 6.61 -2.13
C ARG A 6 -20.43 5.71 -2.73
N MET A 7 -20.38 5.47 -4.03
CA MET A 7 -21.34 4.62 -4.76
C MET A 7 -20.98 3.13 -4.68
N CYS A 8 -19.89 2.78 -4.01
CA CYS A 8 -19.39 1.41 -3.91
C CYS A 8 -19.74 0.80 -2.55
N GLY A 9 -20.61 -0.22 -2.55
CA GLY A 9 -21.05 -0.92 -1.33
C GLY A 9 -19.89 -1.57 -0.56
N ALA A 10 -19.01 -2.29 -1.26
CA ALA A 10 -17.83 -2.92 -0.66
C ALA A 10 -16.87 -1.91 -0.01
N CYS A 11 -16.80 -0.71 -0.58
CA CYS A 11 -15.94 0.36 -0.10
C CYS A 11 -16.36 0.88 1.28
N HIS A 12 -17.67 0.93 1.57
CA HIS A 12 -18.18 1.31 2.90
C HIS A 12 -17.77 0.32 3.98
N SER A 13 -17.88 -0.98 3.69
CA SER A 13 -17.51 -2.05 4.62
C SER A 13 -16.03 -2.01 4.99
N ILE A 14 -15.15 -1.76 4.02
CA ILE A 14 -13.70 -1.73 4.24
C ILE A 14 -13.25 -0.40 4.85
N ARG A 15 -13.87 0.73 4.49
CA ARG A 15 -13.45 2.06 4.96
C ARG A 15 -13.43 2.19 6.48
N GLY A 16 -14.38 1.58 7.19
CA GLY A 16 -14.41 1.59 8.65
C GLY A 16 -13.29 0.76 9.29
N LYS A 17 -12.80 -0.26 8.59
CA LYS A 17 -11.81 -1.23 9.10
C LYS A 17 -10.38 -0.89 8.69
N TYR A 18 -10.21 -0.16 7.60
CA TYR A 18 -8.91 0.23 7.08
C TYR A 18 -8.00 0.95 8.11
N PRO A 19 -8.50 1.85 8.98
CA PRO A 19 -7.66 2.42 10.05
C PRO A 19 -7.18 1.39 11.07
N ALA A 20 -7.98 0.36 11.37
CA ALA A 20 -7.59 -0.69 12.30
C ALA A 20 -6.41 -1.52 11.79
N MET A 21 -6.24 -1.62 10.47
CA MET A 21 -5.10 -2.32 9.86
C MET A 21 -3.74 -1.69 10.19
N LYS A 22 -3.73 -0.45 10.70
CA LYS A 22 -2.50 0.22 11.14
C LYS A 22 -1.74 -0.58 12.22
N SER A 23 -2.42 -1.39 13.04
CA SER A 23 -1.77 -2.24 14.04
C SER A 23 -0.99 -3.42 13.46
N HIS A 24 -1.28 -3.81 12.22
CA HIS A 24 -0.61 -4.91 11.51
C HIS A 24 0.58 -4.43 10.67
N LEU A 25 0.74 -3.12 10.54
CA LEU A 25 1.76 -2.49 9.71
C LEU A 25 2.92 -1.98 10.57
N PRO A 26 4.12 -1.82 9.99
CA PRO A 26 5.22 -1.14 10.64
C PRO A 26 4.79 0.24 11.17
N GLN A 27 5.32 0.63 12.33
CA GLN A 27 4.91 1.83 13.08
C GLN A 27 4.95 3.10 12.22
N ASP A 28 5.89 3.20 11.27
CA ASP A 28 6.08 4.36 10.40
C ASP A 28 5.21 4.35 9.13
N THR A 29 4.42 3.30 8.89
CA THR A 29 3.62 3.17 7.66
C THR A 29 2.43 4.12 7.62
N LEU A 30 2.41 5.09 6.71
CA LEU A 30 1.28 5.99 6.58
C LEU A 30 0.12 5.35 5.81
N LEU A 31 -1.09 5.49 6.37
CA LEU A 31 -2.32 5.11 5.71
C LEU A 31 -2.98 6.37 5.12
N ALA A 32 -3.31 6.31 3.84
CA ALA A 32 -4.04 7.36 3.15
C ALA A 32 -5.26 6.78 2.44
N VAL A 33 -6.32 7.59 2.33
CA VAL A 33 -7.56 7.27 1.64
C VAL A 33 -7.86 8.36 0.62
N VAL A 34 -8.13 7.95 -0.61
CA VAL A 34 -8.47 8.83 -1.73
C VAL A 34 -9.92 8.55 -2.12
N ASP A 35 -10.78 9.55 -1.95
CA ASP A 35 -12.18 9.51 -2.37
C ASP A 35 -12.25 9.96 -3.84
N LEU A 36 -12.53 9.01 -4.74
CA LEU A 36 -12.59 9.26 -6.19
C LEU A 36 -13.65 10.30 -6.55
N ASP A 37 -14.73 10.39 -5.78
CA ASP A 37 -15.84 11.31 -6.06
C ASP A 37 -15.48 12.77 -5.69
N LYS A 38 -14.38 12.98 -4.97
CA LYS A 38 -13.92 14.30 -4.50
C LYS A 38 -12.54 14.70 -5.02
N SER A 39 -11.83 13.77 -5.63
CA SER A 39 -10.46 13.97 -6.07
C SER A 39 -10.45 14.41 -7.54
N ASP A 40 -9.34 15.03 -7.96
CA ASP A 40 -9.15 15.37 -9.36
C ASP A 40 -9.11 14.09 -10.21
N GLN A 41 -9.99 14.02 -11.21
CA GLN A 41 -10.13 12.86 -12.09
C GLN A 41 -8.83 12.54 -12.82
N ALA A 42 -8.06 13.55 -13.27
CA ALA A 42 -6.81 13.32 -13.98
C ALA A 42 -5.77 12.65 -13.07
N ILE A 43 -5.73 13.03 -11.79
CA ILE A 43 -4.86 12.40 -10.78
C ILE A 43 -5.29 10.94 -10.55
N CYS A 44 -6.60 10.71 -10.37
CA CYS A 44 -7.12 9.36 -10.16
C CYS A 44 -6.88 8.45 -11.35
N THR A 45 -7.10 8.93 -12.58
CA THR A 45 -6.83 8.19 -13.82
C THR A 45 -5.34 7.94 -14.01
N SER A 46 -4.46 8.89 -13.66
CA SER A 46 -3.01 8.66 -13.69
C SER A 46 -2.58 7.60 -12.68
N ALA A 47 -3.23 7.53 -11.51
CA ALA A 47 -2.87 6.58 -10.46
C ALA A 47 -3.41 5.17 -10.72
N LEU A 48 -4.65 5.04 -11.20
CA LEU A 48 -5.38 3.77 -11.32
C LEU A 48 -5.57 3.28 -12.75
N GLY A 49 -5.37 4.14 -13.76
CA GLY A 49 -5.75 3.89 -15.15
C GLY A 49 -7.14 4.43 -15.48
N GLN A 50 -7.54 4.30 -16.75
CA GLN A 50 -8.83 4.80 -17.26
C GLN A 50 -10.03 4.02 -16.72
N ILE A 51 -9.84 2.74 -16.41
CA ILE A 51 -10.86 1.87 -15.81
C ILE A 51 -10.29 1.34 -14.51
N ALA A 52 -10.93 1.70 -13.40
CA ALA A 52 -10.49 1.31 -12.08
C ALA A 52 -11.65 0.70 -11.29
N PHE A 53 -11.39 -0.47 -10.69
CA PHE A 53 -12.30 -1.09 -9.75
C PHE A 53 -11.94 -0.65 -8.34
N VAL A 54 -12.95 -0.35 -7.52
CA VAL A 54 -12.78 0.04 -6.12
C VAL A 54 -13.49 -0.95 -5.18
N PRO A 55 -12.95 -1.19 -3.97
CA PRO A 55 -11.80 -0.52 -3.39
C PRO A 55 -10.46 -1.11 -3.86
N ALA A 56 -9.54 -0.22 -4.23
CA ALA A 56 -8.21 -0.56 -4.70
C ALA A 56 -7.15 -0.04 -3.73
N PHE A 57 -6.05 -0.78 -3.62
CA PHE A 57 -4.98 -0.52 -2.69
C PHE A 57 -3.67 -0.40 -3.44
N GLN A 58 -2.93 0.67 -3.16
CA GLN A 58 -1.57 0.88 -3.64
C GLN A 58 -0.62 0.97 -2.46
N VAL A 59 0.44 0.18 -2.51
CA VAL A 59 1.51 0.18 -1.51
C VAL A 59 2.70 0.94 -2.08
N PHE A 60 3.21 1.87 -1.28
CA PHE A 60 4.38 2.66 -1.63
C PHE A 60 5.50 2.40 -0.62
N PHE A 61 6.73 2.33 -1.12
CA PHE A 61 7.93 2.23 -0.31
C PHE A 61 9.00 3.14 -0.93
N GLU A 62 9.54 4.06 -0.13
CA GLU A 62 10.55 5.05 -0.59
C GLU A 62 10.15 5.87 -1.82
N GLY A 63 8.85 6.15 -1.97
CA GLY A 63 8.30 6.92 -3.08
C GLY A 63 7.87 6.07 -4.28
N ASP A 64 8.31 4.81 -4.36
CA ASP A 64 7.96 3.90 -5.46
C ASP A 64 6.74 3.05 -5.12
N ARG A 65 5.87 2.84 -6.13
CA ARG A 65 4.74 1.91 -6.02
C ARG A 65 5.27 0.49 -6.10
N VAL A 66 5.22 -0.24 -4.98
CA VAL A 66 5.73 -1.62 -4.89
C VAL A 66 4.67 -2.68 -5.06
N ASP A 67 3.40 -2.35 -4.80
CA ASP A 67 2.29 -3.30 -4.97
C ASP A 67 0.98 -2.58 -5.29
N TYR A 68 0.08 -3.32 -5.94
CA TYR A 68 -1.27 -2.93 -6.29
C TYR A 68 -2.21 -4.12 -6.22
N PHE A 69 -3.31 -3.99 -5.48
CA PHE A 69 -4.32 -5.04 -5.41
C PHE A 69 -5.71 -4.47 -5.16
N ILE A 70 -6.73 -5.29 -5.44
CA ILE A 70 -8.14 -5.00 -5.20
C ILE A 70 -8.61 -6.01 -4.16
N ALA A 71 -9.34 -5.56 -3.16
CA ALA A 71 -9.90 -6.42 -2.12
C ALA A 71 -11.34 -6.00 -1.84
N SER A 72 -12.29 -6.93 -1.93
CA SER A 72 -13.72 -6.67 -1.63
C SER A 72 -14.10 -7.03 -0.20
N HIS A 73 -13.24 -7.78 0.51
CA HIS A 73 -13.48 -8.28 1.87
C HIS A 73 -12.27 -8.06 2.78
N GLU A 74 -12.52 -8.07 4.08
CA GLU A 74 -11.51 -7.82 5.11
C GLU A 74 -10.43 -8.90 5.14
N ASP A 75 -10.81 -10.18 5.11
CA ASP A 75 -9.85 -11.27 5.24
C ASP A 75 -8.79 -11.24 4.13
N ALA A 76 -9.25 -10.97 2.90
CA ALA A 76 -8.36 -10.81 1.74
C ALA A 76 -7.45 -9.58 1.86
N LEU A 77 -7.93 -8.50 2.50
CA LEU A 77 -7.12 -7.31 2.75
C LEU A 77 -6.03 -7.60 3.78
N THR A 78 -6.37 -8.26 4.90
CA THR A 78 -5.42 -8.60 5.96
C THR A 78 -4.33 -9.54 5.44
N GLU A 79 -4.70 -10.59 4.70
CA GLU A 79 -3.74 -11.53 4.12
C GLU A 79 -2.74 -10.81 3.19
N LYS A 80 -3.23 -9.87 2.37
CA LYS A 80 -2.36 -9.09 1.49
C LYS A 80 -1.47 -8.13 2.25
N ILE A 81 -1.98 -7.49 3.29
CA ILE A 81 -1.20 -6.61 4.15
C ILE A 81 -0.08 -7.38 4.86
N ASP A 82 -0.36 -8.58 5.38
CA ASP A 82 0.64 -9.40 6.04
C ASP A 82 1.73 -9.86 5.06
N GLN A 83 1.36 -10.27 3.84
CA GLN A 83 2.30 -10.60 2.77
C GLN A 83 3.21 -9.41 2.42
N VAL A 84 2.61 -8.22 2.23
CA VAL A 84 3.33 -6.98 1.92
C VAL A 84 4.29 -6.62 3.05
N SER A 85 3.84 -6.69 4.31
CA SER A 85 4.68 -6.40 5.49
C SER A 85 5.91 -7.30 5.54
N LEU A 86 5.75 -8.60 5.27
CA LEU A 86 6.86 -9.55 5.22
C LEU A 86 7.85 -9.23 4.08
N ASP A 87 7.34 -8.85 2.91
CA ASP A 87 8.19 -8.53 1.77
C ASP A 87 8.95 -7.22 1.94
N LEU A 88 8.35 -6.22 2.59
CA LEU A 88 9.02 -4.98 2.98
C LEU A 88 10.17 -5.27 3.98
N GLN A 89 9.94 -6.09 5.00
CA GLN A 89 10.99 -6.47 5.96
C GLN A 89 12.14 -7.23 5.29
N LYS A 90 11.85 -8.11 4.32
CA LYS A 90 12.89 -8.81 3.55
C LYS A 90 13.71 -7.84 2.70
N LYS A 91 13.07 -6.88 2.04
CA LYS A 91 13.75 -5.84 1.25
C LYS A 91 14.67 -5.00 2.12
N GLU A 92 14.23 -4.58 3.30
CA GLU A 92 15.05 -3.85 4.26
C GLU A 92 16.27 -4.66 4.73
N LYS A 93 16.08 -5.94 5.09
CA LYS A 93 17.19 -6.83 5.49
C LYS A 93 18.20 -7.04 4.37
N LYS A 94 17.75 -7.29 3.15
CA LYS A 94 18.63 -7.45 1.98
C LYS A 94 19.43 -6.18 1.70
N ARG A 95 18.80 -5.01 1.81
CA ARG A 95 19.47 -3.71 1.69
C ARG A 95 20.51 -3.50 2.78
N ASN A 96 20.19 -3.83 4.03
CA ASN A 96 21.13 -3.65 5.13
C ASN A 96 22.35 -4.59 4.99
N SER A 97 22.12 -5.82 4.50
CA SER A 97 23.20 -6.74 4.14
C SER A 97 24.07 -6.19 3.02
N HIS A 98 23.50 -5.64 1.94
CA HIS A 98 24.28 -5.01 0.87
C HIS A 98 25.06 -3.76 1.33
N ARG A 99 24.50 -2.92 2.21
CA ARG A 99 25.22 -1.77 2.77
C ARG A 99 26.41 -2.19 3.62
N GLN A 100 26.30 -3.26 4.41
CA GLN A 100 27.43 -3.78 5.16
C GLN A 100 28.54 -4.30 4.25
N VAL A 101 28.20 -4.97 3.14
CA VAL A 101 29.21 -5.43 2.17
C VAL A 101 29.94 -4.25 1.53
N TRP A 102 29.24 -3.15 1.19
CA TRP A 102 29.90 -1.98 0.59
C TRP A 102 30.79 -1.19 1.57
N CYS A 103 30.49 -1.19 2.88
CA CYS A 103 31.40 -0.63 3.88
C CYS A 103 32.72 -1.42 4.01
N PHE A 104 32.74 -2.71 3.68
CA PHE A 104 33.97 -3.52 3.72
C PHE A 104 34.89 -3.33 2.49
N TYR A 105 34.40 -2.76 1.39
CA TYR A 105 35.18 -2.60 0.15
C TYR A 105 35.76 -1.19 -0.06
N PHE A 106 35.61 -0.26 0.90
CA PHE A 106 36.15 1.11 0.81
C PHE A 106 37.30 1.42 1.79
N PHE A 107 37.84 0.39 2.44
CA PHE A 107 39.03 0.46 3.29
C PHE A 107 40.14 -0.44 2.70
N PHE A 108 40.67 -0.12 1.52
CA PHE A 108 41.99 -0.58 1.07
C PHE A 108 42.52 0.31 -0.05
#